data_AF-A0A6I5VMF7-F1
#
_entry.id   AF-A0A6I5VMF7-F1
#
_cell.length_a   1.000
_cell.length_b   1.000
_cell.length_c   1.000
_cell.angle_alpha   90.00
_cell.angle_beta   90.00
_cell.angle_gamma   90.00
#
_symmetry.space_group_name_H-M   'P 1'
#
loop_
_entity.id
_entity.type
_entity.pdbx_description
1 polymer ?
#
loop_
_entity_poly.entity_id
_entity_poly.type
_entity_poly.pdbx_seq_one_letter_code
_entity_poly.pdbx_strand_id
1 'polypeptide(L)'
;MLAAMSLHDVLAEIADERARQDARWGEQNHPDGTGAAYGLNMVPELTAEFAKQRCDAAFARGLGTWEHILYEEFCEAMAEDDPDRLRAELVQTAAVAVHWIEALDLRRAESSRIGEPDVR
;
A
#
# COMPACT_ATOMS: atom_id res chain seq x y z
N MET A 1 -9.16 -21.17 -16.33
CA MET A 1 -9.36 -19.70 -16.17
C MET A 1 -9.17 -19.31 -14.71
N LEU A 2 -8.05 -18.67 -14.35
CA LEU A 2 -7.99 -17.93 -13.09
C LEU A 2 -8.72 -16.60 -13.31
N ALA A 3 -9.85 -16.43 -12.64
CA ALA A 3 -10.43 -15.09 -12.51
C ALA A 3 -9.45 -14.22 -11.74
N ALA A 4 -9.28 -12.96 -12.13
CA ALA A 4 -8.56 -12.01 -11.28
C ALA A 4 -9.30 -11.92 -9.94
N MET A 5 -8.57 -11.94 -8.84
CA MET A 5 -9.15 -11.81 -7.51
C MET A 5 -9.93 -10.49 -7.41
N SER A 6 -11.09 -10.56 -6.78
CA SER A 6 -11.88 -9.36 -6.48
C SER A 6 -11.34 -8.66 -5.24
N LEU A 7 -11.69 -7.39 -5.05
CA LEU A 7 -11.43 -6.65 -3.81
C LEU A 7 -11.79 -7.47 -2.55
N HIS A 8 -12.92 -8.18 -2.60
CA HIS A 8 -13.38 -9.02 -1.50
C HIS A 8 -12.38 -10.14 -1.18
N ASP A 9 -11.81 -10.77 -2.21
CA ASP A 9 -10.86 -11.87 -2.04
C ASP A 9 -9.54 -11.36 -1.44
N VAL A 10 -9.04 -10.21 -1.89
CA VAL A 10 -7.84 -9.58 -1.32
C VAL A 10 -8.05 -9.17 0.14
N LEU A 11 -9.21 -8.60 0.46
CA LEU A 11 -9.56 -8.25 1.84
C LEU A 11 -9.70 -9.50 2.74
N ALA A 12 -10.19 -10.62 2.20
CA ALA A 12 -10.24 -11.89 2.93
C ALA A 12 -8.83 -12.41 3.26
N GLU A 13 -7.88 -12.34 2.32
CA GLU A 13 -6.48 -12.72 2.58
C GLU A 13 -5.81 -11.85 3.64
N ILE A 14 -6.11 -10.54 3.64
CA ILE A 14 -5.62 -9.60 4.65
C ILE A 14 -6.23 -9.92 6.03
N ALA A 15 -7.53 -10.23 6.08
CA ALA A 15 -8.18 -10.64 7.32
C ALA A 15 -7.56 -11.93 7.88
N ASP A 16 -7.29 -12.91 7.03
CA ASP A 16 -6.60 -14.15 7.40
C ASP A 16 -5.18 -13.88 7.91
N GLU A 17 -4.46 -12.93 7.31
CA GLU A 17 -3.14 -12.52 7.78
C GLU A 17 -3.21 -11.85 9.15
N ARG A 18 -4.21 -10.98 9.39
CA ARG A 18 -4.41 -10.38 10.72
C ARG A 18 -4.73 -11.42 11.78
N ALA A 19 -5.56 -12.42 11.47
CA ALA A 19 -5.80 -13.55 12.36
C ALA A 19 -4.51 -14.34 12.70
N ARG A 20 -3.63 -14.56 11.71
CA ARG A 20 -2.32 -15.21 11.93
C ARG A 20 -1.40 -14.39 12.82
N GLN A 21 -1.36 -13.07 12.61
CA GLN A 21 -0.57 -12.17 13.43
C GLN A 21 -1.07 -12.12 14.87
N ASP A 22 -2.40 -12.10 15.09
CA ASP A 22 -2.99 -12.15 16.43
C ASP A 22 -2.68 -13.47 17.13
N ALA A 23 -2.76 -14.59 16.41
CA ALA A 23 -2.36 -15.89 16.96
C ALA A 23 -0.86 -15.95 17.30
N ARG A 24 -0.01 -15.22 16.56
CA ARG A 24 1.44 -15.23 16.73
C ARG A 24 1.93 -14.29 17.84
N TRP A 25 1.35 -13.10 17.93
CA TRP A 25 1.86 -12.00 18.76
C TRP A 25 0.88 -11.54 19.85
N GLY A 26 -0.37 -12.01 19.81
CA GLY A 26 -1.41 -11.59 20.76
C GLY A 26 -1.82 -10.13 20.58
N GLU A 27 -2.35 -9.54 21.65
CA GLU A 27 -2.70 -8.12 21.69
C GLU A 27 -1.46 -7.23 21.55
N GLN A 28 -1.54 -6.22 20.68
CA GLN A 28 -0.50 -5.22 20.46
C GLN A 28 -1.10 -3.82 20.60
N ASN A 29 -0.63 -3.06 21.60
CA ASN A 29 -1.08 -1.68 21.89
C ASN A 29 0.15 -0.78 22.08
N HIS A 30 0.88 -0.53 21.00
CA HIS A 30 2.08 0.31 21.03
C HIS A 30 1.73 1.78 20.84
N PRO A 31 2.56 2.72 21.35
CA PRO A 31 2.46 4.13 20.96
C PRO A 31 2.62 4.30 19.44
N ASP A 32 1.94 5.29 18.86
CA ASP A 32 1.86 5.45 17.40
C ASP A 32 3.22 5.66 16.74
N GLY A 33 4.12 6.42 17.36
CA GLY A 33 5.46 6.63 16.78
C GLY A 33 5.50 7.62 15.61
N THR A 34 4.44 8.41 15.38
CA THR A 34 4.25 9.28 14.21
C THR A 34 4.19 10.77 14.56
N GLY A 35 4.42 11.63 13.56
CA GLY A 35 4.40 13.07 13.71
C GLY A 35 5.79 13.69 13.83
N ALA A 36 5.85 15.02 13.86
CA ALA A 36 7.09 15.82 13.85
C ALA A 36 8.06 15.48 15.00
N ALA A 37 7.53 14.99 16.13
CA ALA A 37 8.33 14.62 17.30
C ALA A 37 9.13 13.32 17.12
N TYR A 38 8.75 12.48 16.14
CA TYR A 38 9.43 11.21 15.88
C TYR A 38 10.44 11.36 14.74
N GLY A 39 11.60 10.71 14.90
CA GLY A 39 12.80 10.98 14.11
C GLY A 39 12.71 10.74 12.60
N LEU A 40 11.60 10.20 12.08
CA LEU A 40 11.40 10.03 10.63
C LEU A 40 11.40 11.38 9.90
N ASN A 41 10.88 12.45 10.53
CA ASN A 41 10.93 13.80 9.97
C ASN A 41 12.34 14.40 9.92
N MET A 42 13.33 13.76 10.57
CA MET A 42 14.74 14.16 10.50
C MET A 42 15.49 13.51 9.32
N VAL A 43 14.86 12.58 8.61
CA VAL A 43 15.38 11.95 7.40
C VAL A 43 14.70 12.62 6.21
N PRO A 44 15.39 13.51 5.46
CA PRO A 44 14.75 14.30 4.40
C PRO A 44 13.99 13.47 3.38
N GLU A 45 14.52 12.29 3.04
CA GLU A 45 13.93 11.36 2.08
C GLU A 45 12.60 10.77 2.57
N LEU A 46 12.37 10.69 3.88
CA LEU A 46 11.15 10.12 4.49
C LEU A 46 10.09 11.18 4.83
N THR A 47 10.30 12.43 4.43
CA THR A 47 9.29 13.48 4.64
C THR A 47 8.13 13.32 3.66
N ALA A 48 6.91 13.61 4.12
CA ALA A 48 5.71 13.63 3.28
C ALA A 48 5.89 14.54 2.05
N GLU A 49 6.52 15.72 2.24
CA GLU A 49 6.77 16.65 1.13
C GLU A 49 7.75 16.09 0.10
N PHE A 50 8.85 15.46 0.52
CA PHE A 50 9.76 14.81 -0.43
C PHE A 50 9.08 13.67 -1.19
N ALA A 51 8.31 12.84 -0.49
CA ALA A 51 7.61 11.71 -1.07
C ALA A 51 6.60 12.17 -2.13
N LYS A 52 5.81 13.20 -1.83
CA LYS A 52 4.89 13.85 -2.76
C LYS A 52 5.60 14.39 -4.00
N GLN A 53 6.66 15.19 -3.81
CA GLN A 53 7.42 15.75 -4.93
C GLN A 53 8.02 14.67 -5.82
N ARG A 54 8.52 13.57 -5.21
CA ARG A 54 9.04 12.41 -5.94
C ARG A 54 7.93 11.74 -6.76
N CYS A 55 6.76 11.52 -6.17
CA CYS A 55 5.62 10.91 -6.83
C CYS A 55 5.14 11.78 -8.01
N ASP A 56 4.84 13.05 -7.77
CA ASP A 56 4.42 14.02 -8.78
C ASP A 56 5.42 14.10 -9.94
N ALA A 57 6.72 14.18 -9.64
CA ALA A 57 7.76 14.27 -10.65
C ALA A 57 7.94 12.96 -11.46
N ALA A 58 7.62 11.80 -10.88
CA ALA A 58 7.61 10.54 -11.61
C ALA A 58 6.41 10.47 -12.55
N PHE A 59 5.21 10.81 -12.08
CA PHE A 59 3.99 10.85 -12.90
C PHE A 59 4.06 11.88 -14.02
N ALA A 60 4.60 13.08 -13.77
CA ALA A 60 4.82 14.10 -14.78
C ALA A 60 5.73 13.64 -15.94
N ARG A 61 6.60 12.65 -15.69
CA ARG A 61 7.50 12.06 -16.69
C ARG A 61 6.97 10.76 -17.31
N GLY A 62 5.77 10.31 -16.92
CA GLY A 62 5.24 9.01 -17.34
C GLY A 62 5.97 7.80 -16.74
N LEU A 63 6.71 8.01 -15.64
CA LEU A 63 7.48 6.98 -14.93
C LEU A 63 6.88 6.64 -13.56
N GLY A 64 5.67 7.09 -13.27
CA GLY A 64 4.96 6.80 -12.03
C GLY A 64 4.81 5.29 -11.83
N THR A 65 5.04 4.83 -10.61
CA THR A 65 4.90 3.41 -10.23
C THR A 65 4.07 3.29 -8.97
N TRP A 66 3.61 2.07 -8.69
CA TRP A 66 2.96 1.77 -7.41
C TRP A 66 3.84 2.03 -6.19
N GLU A 67 5.16 1.89 -6.34
CA GLU A 67 6.11 2.22 -5.26
C GLU A 67 6.07 3.71 -4.94
N HIS A 68 5.97 4.58 -5.96
CA HIS A 68 5.85 6.03 -5.72
C HIS A 68 4.58 6.37 -4.93
N ILE A 69 3.44 5.77 -5.30
CA ILE A 69 2.15 6.01 -4.63
C ILE A 69 2.20 5.47 -3.19
N LEU A 70 2.59 4.21 -2.99
CA LEU A 70 2.61 3.61 -1.65
C LEU A 70 3.59 4.33 -0.71
N TYR A 71 4.71 4.79 -1.26
CA TYR A 71 5.71 5.56 -0.52
C TYR A 71 5.18 6.92 -0.07
N GLU A 72 4.45 7.63 -0.94
CA GLU A 72 3.78 8.90 -0.60
C GLU A 72 2.81 8.72 0.56
N GLU A 73 1.84 7.81 0.44
CA GLU A 73 0.82 7.59 1.49
C GLU A 73 1.46 7.16 2.82
N PHE A 74 2.50 6.32 2.78
CA PHE A 74 3.24 5.93 3.98
C PHE A 74 3.91 7.14 4.64
N CYS A 75 4.58 8.01 3.88
CA CYS A 75 5.25 9.18 4.44
C CYS A 75 4.24 10.21 4.96
N GLU A 76 3.08 10.36 4.31
CA GLU A 76 1.97 11.19 4.81
C GLU A 76 1.46 10.66 6.17
N ALA A 77 1.22 9.36 6.29
CA ALA A 77 0.83 8.76 7.57
C ALA A 77 1.89 8.95 8.67
N MET A 78 3.18 8.79 8.37
CA MET A 78 4.26 8.95 9.36
C MET A 78 4.45 10.40 9.81
N ALA A 79 4.05 11.38 9.00
CA ALA A 79 4.12 12.80 9.32
C ALA A 79 2.95 13.28 10.21
N GLU A 80 1.89 12.48 10.36
CA GLU A 80 0.66 12.88 11.06
C GLU A 80 0.74 12.66 12.58
N ASP A 81 0.28 13.65 13.34
CA ASP A 81 0.26 13.64 14.81
C ASP A 81 -1.16 13.63 15.40
N ASP A 82 -2.18 13.99 14.63
CA ASP A 82 -3.57 13.87 15.04
C ASP A 82 -4.08 12.42 14.85
N PRO A 83 -4.61 11.76 15.90
CA PRO A 83 -5.01 10.36 15.80
C PRO A 83 -6.11 10.06 14.77
N ASP A 84 -7.06 10.98 14.59
CA ASP A 84 -8.17 10.77 13.64
C ASP A 84 -7.67 10.89 12.19
N ARG A 85 -6.77 11.85 11.94
CA ARG A 85 -6.10 12.00 10.65
C ARG A 85 -5.13 10.86 10.38
N LEU A 86 -4.33 10.44 11.36
CA LEU A 86 -3.41 9.30 11.23
C LEU A 86 -4.18 8.04 10.81
N ARG A 87 -5.34 7.79 11.44
CA ARG A 87 -6.21 6.67 11.06
C ARG A 87 -6.66 6.77 9.60
N ALA A 88 -6.98 7.96 9.11
CA ALA A 88 -7.37 8.16 7.70
C ALA A 88 -6.21 7.87 6.74
N GLU A 89 -5.02 8.39 7.03
CA GLU A 89 -3.81 8.16 6.20
C GLU A 89 -3.40 6.68 6.19
N LEU A 90 -3.49 5.99 7.33
CA LEU A 90 -3.23 4.54 7.41
C LEU A 90 -4.23 3.74 6.58
N VAL A 91 -5.50 4.17 6.51
CA VAL A 91 -6.49 3.54 5.63
C VAL A 91 -6.16 3.79 4.16
N GLN A 92 -5.72 5.00 3.79
CA GLN A 92 -5.27 5.27 2.41
C GLN A 92 -4.06 4.42 2.03
N THR A 93 -3.06 4.33 2.91
CA THR A 93 -1.90 3.46 2.74
C THR A 93 -2.31 2.01 2.50
N ALA A 94 -3.23 1.48 3.32
CA ALA A 94 -3.75 0.13 3.16
C ALA A 94 -4.52 -0.05 1.85
N ALA A 95 -5.33 0.94 1.45
CA ALA A 95 -6.08 0.91 0.20
C ALA A 95 -5.15 0.88 -1.02
N VAL A 96 -4.04 1.62 -1.01
CA VAL A 96 -3.03 1.58 -2.08
C VAL A 96 -2.34 0.23 -2.15
N ALA A 97 -2.01 -0.38 -0.99
CA ALA A 97 -1.44 -1.72 -0.96
C ALA A 97 -2.41 -2.77 -1.55
N VAL A 98 -3.69 -2.71 -1.18
CA VAL A 98 -4.75 -3.57 -1.74
C VAL A 98 -4.86 -3.38 -3.25
N HIS A 99 -4.92 -2.13 -3.72
CA HIS A 99 -5.04 -1.84 -5.14
C HIS A 99 -3.82 -2.32 -5.94
N TRP A 100 -2.62 -2.26 -5.36
CA TRP A 100 -1.43 -2.80 -6.00
C TRP A 100 -1.49 -4.33 -6.12
N ILE A 101 -2.00 -5.04 -5.11
CA ILE A 101 -2.23 -6.50 -5.17
C ILE A 101 -3.21 -6.83 -6.30
N GLU A 102 -4.37 -6.17 -6.35
CA GLU A 102 -5.35 -6.37 -7.43
C GLU A 102 -4.71 -6.16 -8.82
N ALA A 103 -3.89 -5.11 -8.96
CA ALA A 103 -3.18 -4.85 -10.21
C ALA A 103 -2.15 -5.94 -10.57
N LEU A 104 -1.49 -6.56 -9.57
CA LEU A 104 -0.62 -7.72 -9.79
C LEU A 104 -1.40 -8.93 -10.28
N ASP A 105 -2.55 -9.20 -9.69
CA ASP A 105 -3.40 -10.35 -10.05
C ASP A 105 -4.02 -10.20 -11.43
N LEU A 106 -4.46 -8.98 -11.77
CA LEU A 106 -4.93 -8.64 -13.12
C LEU A 106 -3.84 -8.93 -14.17
N ARG A 107 -2.60 -8.46 -13.95
CA ARG A 107 -1.48 -8.71 -14.87
C ARG A 107 -1.15 -10.20 -15.03
N ARG A 108 -1.28 -10.98 -13.95
CA ARG A 108 -1.07 -12.45 -13.97
C ARG A 108 -2.16 -13.16 -14.75
N ALA A 109 -3.42 -12.77 -14.55
CA ALA A 109 -4.55 -13.33 -15.27
C ALA A 109 -4.48 -13.02 -16.78
N GLU A 110 -4.10 -11.81 -17.16
CA GLU A 110 -3.88 -11.42 -18.56
C GLU A 110 -2.75 -12.22 -19.23
N SER A 111 -1.61 -12.35 -18.54
CA SER A 111 -0.47 -13.12 -19.04
C SER A 111 -0.83 -14.59 -19.28
N SER A 112 -1.68 -15.15 -18.42
CA SER A 112 -2.17 -16.53 -18.55
C SER A 112 -3.13 -16.71 -19.73
N ARG A 113 -3.92 -15.68 -20.09
CA ARG A 113 -4.82 -15.71 -21.26
C ARG A 113 -4.06 -15.64 -22.60
N ILE A 114 -2.97 -14.87 -22.65
CA ILE A 114 -2.16 -14.71 -23.88
C ILE A 114 -1.33 -15.97 -24.16
N GLY A 115 -1.00 -16.76 -23.14
CA GLY A 115 -0.22 -18.00 -23.26
C GLY A 115 -0.99 -19.25 -23.68
N GLU A 116 -2.32 -19.22 -23.80
CA GLU A 116 -3.12 -20.36 -24.30
C GLU A 116 -3.11 -20.35 -25.85
N PRO A 117 -2.56 -21.40 -26.52
CA PRO A 117 -2.64 -21.48 -27.98
C PRO A 117 -4.11 -21.62 -28.43
N ASP A 118 -4.49 -20.90 -29.48
CA ASP A 118 -5.82 -20.98 -30.12
C ASP A 118 -5.99 -22.39 -30.70
N VAL A 119 -6.56 -23.31 -29.92
CA VAL A 119 -6.95 -24.64 -30.38
C VAL A 119 -8.24 -24.47 -31.19
N ARG A 120 -8.09 -24.24 -32.50
CA ARG A 120 -9.14 -24.43 -33.50
C ARG A 120 -8.90 -25.71 -34.28
#